data_AF-A0A7V5LJ05-F1
#
_entry.id   AF-A0A7V5LJ05-F1
#
_cell.length_a   1.000
_cell.length_b   1.000
_cell.length_c   1.000
_cell.angle_alpha   90.00
_cell.angle_beta   90.00
_cell.angle_gamma   90.00
#
_symmetry.space_group_name_H-M   'P 1'
#
loop_
_entity.id
_entity.type
_entity.pdbx_description
1 polymer ?
#
loop_
_entity_poly.entity_id
_entity_poly.type
_entity_poly.pdbx_seq_one_letter_code
_entity_poly.pdbx_strand_id
1 'polypeptide(L)'
;MSTHPSNSWTIITGASRGIGKAIACRLAERGFNLILIARNESLLSELSAQIHRAGGEVVWFRADLTNENDLNILGEWLGPKGLSVNNVILNAGLAMIGKVLEMSIQDWRLIFDTNVLAPVALLQKVKEYLKEKGHIVFINSVAGKMVFPDWGA
;
A
#
# COMPACT_ATOMS: atom_id res chain seq x y z
N MET A 1 -16.87 -18.43 -9.17
CA MET A 1 -15.61 -17.86 -9.68
C MET A 1 -15.78 -16.36 -9.73
N SER A 2 -14.88 -15.59 -9.11
CA SER A 2 -15.01 -14.13 -9.07
C SER A 2 -14.68 -13.56 -10.46
N THR A 3 -15.64 -12.91 -11.09
CA THR A 3 -15.52 -12.30 -12.42
C THR A 3 -14.87 -10.92 -12.30
N HIS A 4 -13.57 -10.86 -12.04
CA HIS A 4 -12.84 -9.59 -12.13
C HIS A 4 -12.64 -9.22 -13.60
N PRO A 5 -13.03 -8.01 -14.03
CA PRO A 5 -12.74 -7.56 -15.38
C PRO A 5 -11.22 -7.63 -15.64
N SER A 6 -10.83 -8.16 -16.79
CA SER A 6 -9.42 -8.43 -17.15
C SER A 6 -8.47 -7.23 -17.07
N ASN A 7 -8.99 -6.00 -17.00
CA ASN A 7 -8.20 -4.78 -16.87
C ASN A 7 -8.46 -3.98 -15.57
N SER A 8 -8.76 -4.69 -14.47
CA SER A 8 -9.01 -4.09 -13.17
C SER A 8 -7.89 -4.42 -12.18
N TRP A 9 -7.29 -3.38 -11.61
CA TRP A 9 -6.11 -3.50 -10.77
C TRP A 9 -6.41 -3.15 -9.31
N THR A 10 -5.68 -3.79 -8.41
CA THR A 10 -5.72 -3.55 -6.97
C THR A 10 -4.36 -3.06 -6.48
N ILE A 11 -4.32 -1.84 -5.95
CA ILE A 11 -3.12 -1.27 -5.32
C ILE A 11 -2.98 -1.86 -3.91
N ILE A 12 -1.76 -2.26 -3.54
CA ILE A 12 -1.42 -2.66 -2.17
C ILE A 12 -0.15 -1.92 -1.75
N THR A 13 -0.24 -1.12 -0.69
CA THR A 13 0.93 -0.43 -0.11
C THR A 13 1.58 -1.26 1.00
N GLY A 14 2.88 -1.11 1.19
CA GLY A 14 3.61 -1.95 2.15
C GLY A 14 3.63 -3.43 1.75
N ALA A 15 3.49 -3.71 0.44
CA ALA A 15 3.26 -5.07 -0.08
C ALA A 15 4.47 -6.02 0.04
N SER A 16 5.67 -5.49 0.29
CA SER A 16 6.91 -6.30 0.28
C SER A 16 7.04 -7.30 1.42
N ARG A 17 6.29 -7.15 2.53
CA ARG A 17 6.42 -7.99 3.73
C ARG A 17 5.14 -8.08 4.54
N GLY A 18 5.12 -8.96 5.53
CA GLY A 18 4.08 -9.05 6.57
C GLY A 18 2.67 -9.16 5.99
N ILE A 19 1.73 -8.41 6.57
CA ILE A 19 0.31 -8.38 6.19
C ILE A 19 0.14 -8.02 4.71
N GLY A 20 0.86 -7.01 4.21
CA GLY A 20 0.80 -6.59 2.82
C GLY A 20 1.17 -7.69 1.83
N LYS A 21 2.26 -8.42 2.09
CA LYS A 21 2.67 -9.58 1.28
C LYS A 21 1.61 -10.70 1.32
N ALA A 22 1.08 -11.01 2.50
CA ALA A 22 0.05 -12.03 2.66
C ALA A 22 -1.23 -11.69 1.89
N ILE A 23 -1.68 -10.42 1.97
CA ILE A 23 -2.82 -9.91 1.18
C ILE A 23 -2.53 -10.03 -0.31
N ALA A 24 -1.34 -9.62 -0.77
CA ALA A 24 -0.95 -9.70 -2.18
C ALA A 24 -1.01 -11.15 -2.69
N CYS A 25 -0.38 -12.10 -2.00
CA CYS A 25 -0.44 -13.51 -2.39
C CYS A 25 -1.89 -14.02 -2.45
N ARG A 26 -2.70 -13.71 -1.43
CA ARG A 26 -4.08 -14.21 -1.36
C ARG A 26 -4.97 -13.64 -2.46
N LEU A 27 -4.79 -12.37 -2.83
CA LEU A 27 -5.55 -11.75 -3.91
C LEU A 27 -5.08 -12.25 -5.28
N ALA A 28 -3.77 -12.45 -5.48
CA ALA A 28 -3.25 -13.05 -6.70
C ALA A 28 -3.82 -14.46 -6.94
N GLU A 29 -3.87 -15.32 -5.92
CA GLU A 29 -4.51 -16.65 -5.98
C GLU A 29 -6.00 -16.60 -6.37
N ARG A 30 -6.66 -15.47 -6.11
CA ARG A 30 -8.07 -15.24 -6.44
C ARG A 30 -8.27 -14.60 -7.82
N GLY A 31 -7.18 -14.38 -8.58
CA GLY A 31 -7.22 -13.82 -9.92
C GLY A 31 -7.32 -12.30 -9.98
N PHE A 32 -6.89 -11.59 -8.94
CA PHE A 32 -6.78 -10.13 -8.99
C PHE A 32 -5.46 -9.72 -9.65
N ASN A 33 -5.51 -8.69 -10.51
CA ASN A 33 -4.31 -8.03 -11.02
C ASN A 33 -3.81 -7.04 -9.97
N LEU A 34 -2.51 -7.06 -9.66
CA LEU A 34 -1.96 -6.32 -8.50
C LEU A 34 -0.95 -5.25 -8.89
N ILE A 35 -1.03 -4.10 -8.21
CA ILE A 35 -0.01 -3.06 -8.22
C ILE A 35 0.61 -3.02 -6.83
N LEU A 36 1.84 -3.49 -6.70
CA LEU A 36 2.54 -3.59 -5.42
C LEU A 36 3.43 -2.37 -5.20
N ILE A 37 3.24 -1.69 -4.07
CA ILE A 37 4.01 -0.50 -3.73
C ILE A 37 4.72 -0.68 -2.39
N ALA A 38 6.04 -0.51 -2.38
CA ALA A 38 6.87 -0.52 -1.17
C ALA A 38 8.24 0.10 -1.44
N ARG A 39 9.06 0.26 -0.39
CA ARG A 39 10.40 0.85 -0.48
C ARG A 39 11.51 -0.13 -0.90
N ASN A 40 11.33 -1.43 -0.63
CA ASN A 40 12.34 -2.44 -0.91
C ASN A 40 12.07 -3.08 -2.28
N GLU A 41 12.88 -2.67 -3.26
CA GLU A 41 12.79 -3.13 -4.65
C GLU A 41 13.04 -4.63 -4.81
N SER A 42 14.05 -5.17 -4.13
CA SER A 42 14.40 -6.60 -4.22
C SER A 42 13.24 -7.48 -3.77
N LEU A 43 12.58 -7.14 -2.65
CA LEU A 43 11.42 -7.89 -2.15
C LEU A 43 10.18 -7.72 -3.04
N LEU A 44 9.98 -6.55 -3.65
CA LEU A 44 8.90 -6.35 -4.63
C LEU A 44 9.11 -7.21 -5.88
N SER A 45 10.34 -7.21 -6.40
CA SER A 45 10.72 -8.00 -7.57
C SER A 45 10.56 -9.50 -7.31
N GLU A 46 11.04 -9.99 -6.15
CA GLU A 46 10.88 -11.39 -5.74
C GLU A 46 9.39 -11.81 -5.65
N LEU A 47 8.58 -11.01 -4.96
CA LEU A 47 7.14 -11.27 -4.82
C LEU A 47 6.42 -11.23 -6.16
N SER A 48 6.76 -10.27 -7.02
CA SER A 48 6.19 -10.17 -8.36
C SER A 48 6.55 -11.39 -9.22
N ALA A 49 7.80 -11.85 -9.19
CA ALA A 49 8.23 -13.06 -9.88
C ALA A 49 7.55 -14.32 -9.33
N GLN A 50 7.28 -14.37 -8.02
CA GLN A 50 6.50 -15.46 -7.40
C GLN A 50 5.06 -15.48 -7.94
N ILE A 51 4.38 -14.33 -7.96
CA ILE A 51 3.00 -14.20 -8.44
C ILE A 51 2.90 -14.53 -9.95
N HIS A 52 3.82 -14.03 -10.77
CA HIS A 52 3.87 -14.36 -12.21
C HIS A 52 4.05 -15.85 -12.46
N ARG A 53 4.94 -16.53 -11.71
CA ARG A 53 5.12 -17.98 -11.84
C ARG A 53 3.87 -18.78 -11.47
N ALA A 54 3.02 -18.23 -10.61
CA ALA A 54 1.72 -18.82 -10.27
C ALA A 54 0.60 -18.45 -11.28
N GLY A 55 0.93 -17.72 -12.36
CA GLY A 55 -0.02 -17.30 -13.40
C GLY A 55 -0.84 -16.06 -13.05
N GLY A 56 -0.45 -15.31 -12.01
CA GLY A 56 -1.09 -14.05 -11.64
C GLY A 56 -0.46 -12.85 -12.36
N GLU A 57 -1.27 -11.82 -12.60
CA GLU A 57 -0.84 -10.56 -13.20
C GLU A 57 -0.42 -9.56 -12.12
N VAL A 58 0.81 -9.02 -12.22
CA VAL A 58 1.34 -8.12 -11.21
C VAL A 58 2.35 -7.15 -11.80
N VAL A 59 2.25 -5.89 -11.37
CA VAL A 59 3.28 -4.88 -11.55
C VAL A 59 3.67 -4.31 -10.20
N TRP A 60 4.84 -3.72 -10.11
CA TRP A 60 5.31 -3.10 -8.88
C TRP A 60 5.96 -1.76 -9.14
N PHE A 61 5.95 -0.90 -8.12
CA PHE A 61 6.60 0.40 -8.14
C PHE A 61 7.29 0.65 -6.79
N ARG A 62 8.57 1.00 -6.84
CA ARG A 62 9.33 1.36 -5.65
C ARG A 62 9.05 2.81 -5.29
N ALA A 63 8.42 3.04 -4.14
CA ALA A 63 8.14 4.37 -3.62
C ALA A 63 8.28 4.42 -2.09
N ASP A 64 8.81 5.53 -1.60
CA ASP A 64 8.51 6.02 -0.27
C ASP A 64 7.26 6.92 -0.33
N LEU A 65 6.17 6.50 0.34
CA LEU A 65 4.90 7.21 0.27
C LEU A 65 4.91 8.52 1.07
N THR A 66 5.92 8.75 1.91
CA THR A 66 6.11 10.06 2.57
C THR A 66 6.89 11.04 1.71
N ASN A 67 7.38 10.61 0.53
CA ASN A 67 8.13 11.44 -0.40
C ASN A 67 7.22 11.88 -1.56
N GLU A 68 7.02 13.20 -1.69
CA GLU A 68 6.14 13.76 -2.71
C GLU A 68 6.64 13.49 -4.14
N ASN A 69 7.94 13.47 -4.37
CA ASN A 69 8.51 13.19 -5.69
C ASN A 69 8.26 11.73 -6.10
N ASP A 70 8.44 10.76 -5.20
CA ASP A 70 8.10 9.36 -5.46
C ASP A 70 6.60 9.20 -5.81
N LEU A 71 5.72 9.94 -5.11
CA LEU A 71 4.28 9.95 -5.39
C LEU A 71 3.92 10.58 -6.75
N ASN A 72 4.63 11.64 -7.16
CA ASN A 72 4.45 12.26 -8.47
C ASN A 72 4.84 11.28 -9.60
N ILE A 73 6.04 10.67 -9.48
CA ILE A 73 6.52 9.69 -10.45
C ILE A 73 5.60 8.47 -10.50
N LEU A 74 5.06 8.02 -9.35
CA LEU A 74 4.07 6.94 -9.31
C LEU A 74 2.81 7.30 -10.11
N GLY A 75 2.28 8.52 -9.95
CA GLY A 75 1.12 8.99 -10.70
C GLY A 75 1.36 8.97 -12.21
N GLU A 76 2.51 9.50 -12.65
CA GLU A 76 2.94 9.47 -14.05
C GLU A 76 3.14 8.05 -14.58
N TRP A 77 3.66 7.15 -13.75
CA TRP A 77 3.88 5.75 -14.14
C TRP A 77 2.57 4.97 -14.33
N LEU A 78 1.51 5.32 -13.61
CA LEU A 78 0.18 4.70 -13.73
C LEU A 78 -0.55 5.12 -15.01
N GLY A 79 -0.46 6.40 -15.40
CA GLY A 79 -1.24 6.99 -16.48
C GLY A 79 -1.14 6.29 -17.85
N PRO A 80 0.06 6.11 -18.42
CA PRO A 80 0.25 5.53 -19.75
C PRO A 80 -0.17 4.06 -19.87
N LYS A 81 -0.32 3.36 -18.74
CA LYS A 81 -0.58 1.92 -18.72
C LYS A 81 -2.05 1.55 -18.93
N GLY A 82 -2.95 2.54 -19.00
CA GLY A 82 -4.40 2.29 -19.15
C GLY A 82 -4.99 1.45 -18.02
N LEU A 83 -4.35 1.48 -16.84
CA LEU A 83 -4.75 0.70 -15.68
C LEU A 83 -5.96 1.36 -15.04
N SER A 84 -6.99 0.57 -14.80
CA SER A 84 -8.13 1.02 -14.02
C SER A 84 -8.08 0.40 -12.63
N VAL A 85 -8.02 1.25 -11.61
CA VAL A 85 -7.87 0.83 -10.22
C VAL A 85 -9.25 0.69 -9.60
N ASN A 86 -9.63 -0.55 -9.28
CA ASN A 86 -10.87 -0.79 -8.54
C ASN A 86 -10.63 -0.78 -7.04
N ASN A 87 -9.51 -1.30 -6.56
CA ASN A 87 -9.30 -1.43 -5.12
C ASN A 87 -7.97 -0.82 -4.70
N VAL A 88 -7.95 -0.23 -3.50
CA VAL A 88 -6.75 0.30 -2.87
C VAL A 88 -6.68 -0.22 -1.45
N ILE A 89 -5.61 -0.94 -1.12
CA ILE A 89 -5.34 -1.46 0.21
C ILE A 89 -4.18 -0.66 0.78
N LEU A 90 -4.53 0.25 1.70
CA LEU A 90 -3.62 1.17 2.37
C LEU A 90 -3.07 0.46 3.61
N ASN A 91 -1.99 -0.30 3.40
CA ASN A 91 -1.36 -1.17 4.40
C ASN A 91 0.04 -0.71 4.84
N ALA A 92 0.72 0.11 4.05
CA ALA A 92 1.98 0.72 4.49
C ALA A 92 1.75 1.43 5.83
N GLY A 93 2.57 1.06 6.81
CA GLY A 93 2.47 1.58 8.16
C GLY A 93 3.74 1.31 8.95
N LEU A 94 3.94 2.11 9.98
CA LEU A 94 5.05 2.03 10.92
C LEU A 94 4.50 2.10 12.34
N ALA A 95 5.16 1.41 13.27
CA ALA A 95 4.93 1.57 14.69
C ALA A 95 6.28 1.76 15.38
N MET A 96 6.34 2.68 16.34
CA MET A 96 7.48 2.82 17.24
C MET A 96 6.95 2.82 18.67
N ILE A 97 7.55 2.00 19.52
CA ILE A 97 7.15 1.89 20.92
C ILE A 97 8.05 2.81 21.75
N GLY A 98 7.44 3.62 22.59
CA GLY A 98 8.13 4.59 23.45
C GLY A 98 7.12 5.42 24.23
N LYS A 99 7.52 5.95 25.38
CA LYS A 99 6.62 6.82 26.15
C LYS A 99 6.36 8.12 25.39
N VAL A 100 5.14 8.63 25.49
CA VAL A 100 4.71 9.88 24.83
C VAL A 100 5.71 11.03 25.03
N LEU A 101 6.23 11.20 26.25
CA LEU A 101 7.14 12.29 26.62
C LEU A 101 8.62 12.02 26.26
N GLU A 102 8.95 10.79 25.84
CA GLU A 102 10.33 10.36 25.55
C GLU A 102 10.58 10.21 24.04
N MET A 103 9.52 10.12 23.22
CA MET A 103 9.62 10.06 21.76
C MET A 103 9.99 11.42 21.17
N SER A 104 10.87 11.43 20.16
CA SER A 104 11.25 12.67 19.50
C SER A 104 10.11 13.18 18.60
N ILE A 105 10.06 14.49 18.35
CA ILE A 105 9.10 15.06 17.39
C ILE A 105 9.30 14.48 15.98
N GLN A 106 10.52 14.07 15.65
CA GLN A 106 10.84 13.40 14.39
C GLN A 106 10.18 12.01 14.30
N ASP A 107 10.15 11.23 15.39
CA ASP A 107 9.46 9.93 15.43
C ASP A 107 7.95 10.12 15.22
N TRP A 108 7.37 11.09 15.94
CA TRP A 108 5.96 11.46 15.79
C TRP A 108 5.62 11.86 14.35
N ARG A 109 6.42 12.73 13.74
CA ARG A 109 6.24 13.14 12.34
C ARG A 109 6.31 11.94 11.42
N LEU A 110 7.32 11.10 11.56
CA LEU A 110 7.48 9.93 10.69
C LEU A 110 6.28 8.97 10.78
N ILE A 111 5.74 8.74 11.97
CA ILE A 111 4.55 7.91 12.18
C ILE A 111 3.32 8.55 11.53
N PHE A 112 3.06 9.84 11.75
CA PHE A 112 1.92 10.53 11.16
C PHE A 112 2.03 10.65 9.63
N ASP A 113 3.22 10.96 9.13
CA ASP A 113 3.51 11.04 7.70
C ASP A 113 3.25 9.69 7.04
N THR A 114 3.68 8.59 7.66
CA THR A 114 3.51 7.23 7.10
C THR A 114 2.09 6.69 7.25
N ASN A 115 1.48 6.82 8.43
CA ASN A 115 0.24 6.12 8.77
C ASN A 115 -1.01 6.94 8.43
N VAL A 116 -0.90 8.26 8.32
CA VAL A 116 -2.04 9.17 8.16
C VAL A 116 -1.94 9.92 6.84
N LEU A 117 -0.85 10.66 6.61
CA LEU A 117 -0.73 11.54 5.44
C LEU A 117 -0.46 10.78 4.14
N ALA A 118 0.46 9.81 4.16
CA ALA A 118 0.81 9.00 2.98
C ALA A 118 -0.40 8.29 2.34
N PRO A 119 -1.32 7.67 3.10
CA PRO A 119 -2.56 7.13 2.54
C PRO A 119 -3.40 8.17 1.78
N VAL A 120 -3.58 9.36 2.35
CA VAL A 120 -4.34 10.45 1.73
C VAL A 120 -3.62 10.96 0.48
N ALA A 121 -2.32 11.19 0.57
CA ALA A 121 -1.50 11.68 -0.53
C ALA A 121 -1.52 10.69 -1.71
N LEU A 122 -1.41 9.39 -1.46
CA LEU A 122 -1.54 8.37 -2.49
C LEU A 122 -2.92 8.42 -3.16
N LEU A 123 -4.00 8.46 -2.38
CA LEU A 123 -5.35 8.54 -2.93
C LEU A 123 -5.55 9.78 -3.81
N GLN A 124 -5.00 10.93 -3.42
CA GLN A 124 -5.04 12.14 -4.25
C GLN A 124 -4.32 11.97 -5.59
N LYS A 125 -3.22 11.22 -5.63
CA LYS A 125 -2.46 10.96 -6.86
C LYS A 125 -3.14 9.95 -7.78
N VAL A 126 -3.84 8.96 -7.22
CA VAL A 126 -4.47 7.89 -8.02
C VAL A 126 -5.95 8.10 -8.28
N LYS A 127 -6.55 9.20 -7.79
CA LYS A 127 -8.00 9.46 -7.85
C LYS A 127 -8.60 9.34 -9.26
N GLU A 128 -7.88 9.79 -10.29
CA GLU A 128 -8.35 9.77 -11.68
C GLU A 128 -8.41 8.35 -12.25
N TYR A 129 -7.73 7.38 -11.62
CA TYR A 129 -7.73 5.97 -11.99
C TYR A 129 -8.73 5.13 -11.19
N LEU A 130 -9.34 5.70 -10.15
CA LEU A 130 -10.30 5.01 -9.29
C LEU A 130 -11.64 4.83 -9.99
N LYS A 131 -12.22 3.63 -9.90
CA LYS A 131 -13.60 3.35 -10.35
C LYS A 131 -14.62 3.60 -9.25
N GLU A 132 -15.83 4.03 -9.63
CA GLU A 132 -16.96 4.27 -8.70
C GLU A 132 -17.41 3.02 -7.92
N LYS A 133 -17.23 1.82 -8.48
CA LYS A 133 -17.63 0.54 -7.85
C LYS A 133 -16.46 -0.21 -7.22
N GLY A 134 -15.51 0.55 -6.69
CA GLY A 134 -14.30 0.06 -6.04
C GLY A 134 -14.35 0.03 -4.51
N HIS A 135 -13.29 -0.49 -3.89
CA HIS A 135 -13.11 -0.45 -2.44
C HIS A 135 -11.78 0.18 -2.04
N ILE A 136 -11.81 1.12 -1.10
CA ILE A 136 -10.62 1.61 -0.41
C ILE A 136 -10.63 1.01 0.99
N VAL A 137 -9.57 0.29 1.34
CA VAL A 137 -9.43 -0.40 2.62
C VAL A 137 -8.22 0.15 3.35
N PHE A 138 -8.46 0.76 4.52
CA PHE A 138 -7.41 1.18 5.44
C PHE A 138 -7.09 0.04 6.41
N ILE A 139 -5.85 -0.44 6.40
CA ILE A 139 -5.37 -1.39 7.41
C ILE A 139 -4.90 -0.60 8.62
N ASN A 140 -5.72 -0.61 9.67
CA ASN A 140 -5.40 0.00 10.96
C ASN A 140 -4.92 -1.08 11.95
N SER A 141 -4.80 -0.71 13.22
CA SER A 141 -4.44 -1.57 14.34
C SER A 141 -5.50 -1.51 15.43
N VAL A 142 -5.51 -2.52 16.29
CA VAL A 142 -6.25 -2.48 17.56
C VAL A 142 -5.84 -1.29 18.44
N ALA A 143 -4.60 -0.81 18.28
CA ALA A 143 -4.09 0.40 18.95
C ALA A 143 -4.84 1.68 18.55
N GLY A 144 -5.57 1.68 17.42
CA GLY A 144 -6.49 2.77 17.07
C GLY A 144 -7.80 2.77 17.87
N LYS A 145 -8.05 1.74 18.70
CA LYS A 145 -9.26 1.59 19.53
C LYS A 145 -8.96 1.49 21.02
N MET A 146 -7.75 1.12 21.39
CA MET A 146 -7.35 0.85 22.77
C MET A 146 -5.98 1.45 23.03
N VAL A 147 -5.77 1.97 24.23
CA VAL A 147 -4.48 2.52 24.65
C VAL A 147 -3.65 1.42 25.30
N PHE A 148 -2.38 1.34 24.92
CA PHE A 148 -1.39 0.46 25.54
C PHE A 148 -0.35 1.31 26.26
N PRO A 149 0.01 0.98 27.53
CA PRO A 149 1.11 1.66 28.21
C PRO A 149 2.38 1.62 27.37
N ASP A 150 3.12 2.73 27.37
CA ASP A 150 4.38 2.92 26.64
C ASP A 150 4.29 2.84 25.09
N TRP A 151 3.08 2.83 24.52
CA TRP A 151 2.86 2.95 23.06
C TRP A 151 2.45 4.38 22.75
N GLY A 152 3.44 5.28 22.79
CA GLY A 152 3.22 6.70 22.70
C GLY A 152 2.62 7.14 21.38
N ALA A 153 3.06 6.55 20.26
CA ALA A 153 2.60 6.87 18.91
C ALA A 153 2.33 5.61 18.08
#